data_AF-A0A235F4H6-F1
#
_entry.id   AF-A0A235F4H6-F1
#
_cell.length_a   1.000
_cell.length_b   1.000
_cell.length_c   1.000
_cell.angle_alpha   90.00
_cell.angle_beta   90.00
_cell.angle_gamma   90.00
#
_symmetry.space_group_name_H-M   'P 1'
#
loop_
_entity.id
_entity.type
_entity.pdbx_description
1 polymer ?
#
loop_
_entity_poly.entity_id
_entity_poly.type
_entity_poly.pdbx_seq_one_letter_code
_entity_poly.pdbx_strand_id
1 'polypeptide(L)'
;MNKKIIFTFGILFLTACGKNEEGLDEKKTHDAVAKRALEQKVIKDGGYKANDIQLVKACEAIENGETEFKGNYIVSWKTKDDKYDRTFLLKDYKATNGDTNFKETKDKCLDF
;
A
#
# COMPACT_ATOMS: atom_id res chain seq x y z
N MET A 1 -2.80 48.73 -30.87
CA MET A 1 -1.95 47.51 -30.78
C MET A 1 -1.07 47.65 -29.55
N ASN A 2 -1.41 46.96 -28.46
CA ASN A 2 -0.60 46.95 -27.23
C ASN A 2 -0.16 45.52 -26.94
N LYS A 3 1.14 45.26 -27.11
CA LYS A 3 1.82 44.06 -26.63
C LYS A 3 2.01 44.16 -25.11
N LYS A 4 1.62 43.12 -24.37
CA LYS A 4 2.24 42.77 -23.09
C LYS A 4 2.38 41.25 -23.01
N ILE A 5 3.63 40.81 -22.92
CA ILE A 5 4.08 39.45 -22.62
C ILE A 5 4.28 39.39 -21.09
N ILE A 6 3.65 38.43 -20.41
CA ILE A 6 4.02 37.93 -19.06
C ILE A 6 3.61 36.45 -19.06
N PHE A 7 4.51 35.49 -19.33
CA PHE A 7 5.46 34.82 -18.44
C PHE A 7 4.82 34.10 -17.23
N THR A 8 4.64 32.78 -17.41
CA THR A 8 4.96 31.71 -16.42
C THR A 8 4.04 31.51 -15.23
N PHE A 9 3.43 30.33 -15.14
CA PHE A 9 3.69 29.39 -14.05
C PHE A 9 3.24 27.98 -14.49
N GLY A 10 4.19 27.25 -15.08
CA GLY A 10 4.06 25.80 -15.16
C GLY A 10 4.11 25.26 -13.74
N ILE A 11 2.97 24.80 -13.23
CA ILE A 11 2.97 23.91 -12.07
C ILE A 11 3.18 22.51 -12.65
N LEU A 12 4.46 22.17 -12.82
CA LEU A 12 4.91 20.79 -12.74
C LEU A 12 4.48 20.28 -11.36
N PHE A 13 3.34 19.60 -11.28
CA PHE A 13 3.17 18.56 -10.26
C PHE A 13 4.06 17.38 -10.66
N LEU A 14 5.39 17.60 -10.55
CA LEU A 14 6.28 16.52 -10.18
C LEU A 14 6.00 16.29 -8.70
N THR A 15 4.93 15.56 -8.38
CA THR A 15 5.03 14.69 -7.21
C THR A 15 6.18 13.78 -7.55
N ALA A 16 7.35 14.12 -7.03
CA ALA A 16 8.46 13.23 -6.95
C ALA A 16 7.93 11.99 -6.21
N CYS A 17 7.52 10.98 -6.97
CA CYS A 17 7.34 9.63 -6.46
C CYS A 17 8.72 9.26 -5.93
N GLY A 18 8.82 9.32 -4.61
CA GLY A 18 10.02 9.09 -3.85
C GLY A 18 10.64 7.79 -4.34
N LYS A 19 11.89 7.91 -4.77
CA LYS A 19 12.79 6.82 -5.03
C LYS A 19 12.94 6.05 -3.71
N ASN A 20 12.12 5.03 -3.49
CA ASN A 20 12.22 4.19 -2.29
C ASN A 20 13.50 3.34 -2.38
N GLU A 21 14.48 3.73 -1.58
CA GLU A 21 15.67 2.96 -1.25
C GLU A 21 15.24 1.66 -0.54
N GLU A 22 15.68 0.49 -1.04
CA GLU A 22 15.46 -0.85 -0.44
C GLU A 22 14.03 -1.14 0.08
N GLY A 23 13.00 -0.75 -0.67
CA GLY A 23 11.59 -0.96 -0.33
C GLY A 23 10.95 -2.18 -0.97
N LEU A 24 9.71 -2.48 -0.56
CA LEU A 24 8.83 -3.42 -1.24
C LEU A 24 8.58 -2.98 -2.69
N ASP A 25 8.58 -3.93 -3.63
CA ASP A 25 8.12 -3.69 -5.00
C ASP A 25 6.61 -3.41 -4.96
N GLU A 26 6.23 -2.16 -5.23
CA GLU A 26 4.84 -1.70 -5.16
C GLU A 26 3.92 -2.55 -6.04
N LYS A 27 4.34 -2.85 -7.26
CA LYS A 27 3.52 -3.62 -8.20
C LYS A 27 3.27 -5.04 -7.67
N LYS A 28 4.32 -5.72 -7.21
CA LYS A 28 4.19 -7.08 -6.65
C LYS A 28 3.38 -7.08 -5.35
N THR A 29 3.51 -6.03 -4.55
CA THR A 29 2.75 -5.85 -3.31
C THR A 29 1.27 -5.66 -3.61
N HIS A 30 0.97 -4.79 -4.57
CA HIS A 30 -0.40 -4.54 -5.04
C HIS A 30 -1.02 -5.81 -5.61
N ASP A 31 -0.31 -6.52 -6.50
CA ASP A 31 -0.79 -7.78 -7.10
C ASP A 31 -1.12 -8.82 -6.01
N ALA A 32 -0.27 -8.96 -4.98
CA ALA A 32 -0.49 -9.88 -3.87
C ALA A 32 -1.68 -9.50 -3.00
N VAL A 33 -1.77 -8.22 -2.61
CA VAL A 33 -2.85 -7.70 -1.75
C VAL A 33 -4.18 -7.73 -2.49
N ALA A 34 -4.24 -7.28 -3.74
CA ALA A 34 -5.45 -7.27 -4.55
C ALA A 34 -5.98 -8.69 -4.76
N LYS A 35 -5.10 -9.65 -5.11
CA LYS A 35 -5.49 -11.07 -5.22
C LYS A 35 -6.12 -11.57 -3.92
N ARG A 36 -5.49 -11.30 -2.77
CA ARG A 36 -6.01 -11.75 -1.47
C ARG A 36 -7.30 -11.03 -1.06
N ALA A 37 -7.43 -9.74 -1.35
CA ALA A 37 -8.64 -8.96 -1.10
C ALA A 37 -9.84 -9.54 -1.87
N LEU A 38 -9.64 -9.86 -3.16
CA LEU A 38 -10.69 -10.41 -4.03
C LEU A 38 -11.15 -11.82 -3.65
N GLU A 39 -10.36 -12.55 -2.84
CA GLU A 39 -10.79 -13.81 -2.24
C GLU A 39 -11.75 -13.63 -1.06
N GLN A 40 -11.82 -12.42 -0.47
CA GLN A 40 -12.77 -12.15 0.60
C GLN A 40 -14.18 -12.02 0.06
N LYS A 41 -15.12 -12.74 0.68
CA LYS A 41 -16.53 -12.78 0.26
C LYS A 41 -17.16 -11.40 0.09
N VAL A 42 -16.94 -10.48 1.04
CA VAL A 42 -17.52 -9.12 0.99
C VAL A 42 -17.00 -8.27 -0.17
N ILE A 43 -15.76 -8.52 -0.61
CA ILE A 43 -15.14 -7.83 -1.75
C ILE A 43 -15.62 -8.48 -3.05
N LYS A 44 -15.62 -9.82 -3.10
CA LYS A 44 -16.11 -10.57 -4.26
C LYS A 44 -17.59 -10.28 -4.56
N ASP A 45 -18.45 -10.39 -3.55
CA ASP A 45 -19.89 -10.15 -3.66
C ASP A 45 -20.19 -8.66 -3.94
N GLY A 46 -19.29 -7.77 -3.54
CA GLY A 46 -19.34 -6.34 -3.87
C GLY A 46 -18.95 -5.99 -5.31
N GLY A 47 -18.46 -6.95 -6.10
CA GLY A 47 -18.10 -6.74 -7.51
C GLY A 47 -16.82 -5.91 -7.72
N TYR A 48 -15.98 -5.75 -6.70
CA TYR A 48 -14.72 -5.03 -6.80
C TYR A 48 -13.72 -5.75 -7.72
N LYS A 49 -12.82 -4.97 -8.32
CA LYS A 49 -11.73 -5.44 -9.17
C LYS A 49 -10.38 -5.11 -8.53
N ALA A 50 -9.31 -5.70 -9.06
CA ALA A 50 -7.95 -5.44 -8.55
C ALA A 50 -7.59 -3.95 -8.55
N ASN A 51 -7.99 -3.21 -9.59
CA ASN A 51 -7.76 -1.77 -9.69
C ASN A 51 -8.58 -0.93 -8.71
N ASP A 52 -9.56 -1.53 -8.01
CA ASP A 52 -10.32 -0.86 -6.96
C ASP A 52 -9.65 -0.99 -5.59
N ILE A 53 -8.59 -1.82 -5.49
CA ILE A 53 -7.80 -2.00 -4.27
C ILE A 53 -6.63 -1.03 -4.30
N GLN A 54 -6.46 -0.26 -3.23
CA GLN A 54 -5.38 0.70 -3.04
C GLN A 54 -4.52 0.25 -1.87
N LEU A 55 -3.20 0.24 -2.05
CA LEU A 55 -2.26 0.17 -0.95
C LEU A 55 -2.28 1.53 -0.22
N VAL A 56 -2.18 1.50 1.10
CA VAL A 56 -2.10 2.71 1.93
C VAL A 56 -0.72 2.82 2.54
N LYS A 57 -0.33 1.78 3.30
CA LYS A 57 0.98 1.70 3.96
C LYS A 57 1.40 0.24 4.12
N ALA A 58 2.71 0.00 4.21
CA ALA A 58 3.27 -1.28 4.64
C ALA A 58 4.32 -1.04 5.72
N CYS A 59 4.17 -1.67 6.87
CA CYS A 59 5.12 -1.58 7.98
C CYS A 59 5.84 -2.91 8.18
N GLU A 60 7.15 -2.88 8.42
CA GLU A 60 7.85 -4.06 8.94
C GLU A 60 7.11 -4.55 10.19
N ALA A 61 6.96 -5.87 10.32
CA ALA A 61 6.22 -6.49 11.39
C ALA A 61 7.02 -7.63 12.00
N ILE A 62 7.00 -7.69 13.34
CA ILE A 62 7.68 -8.71 14.13
C ILE A 62 6.61 -9.56 14.82
N GLU A 63 6.80 -10.86 14.84
CA GLU A 63 5.88 -11.79 15.51
C GLU A 63 5.88 -11.53 17.03
N ASN A 64 4.73 -11.66 17.67
CA ASN A 64 4.60 -11.40 19.10
C ASN A 64 5.48 -12.36 19.89
N GLY A 65 6.34 -11.80 20.75
CA GLY A 65 7.33 -12.57 21.52
C GLY A 65 8.69 -12.69 20.85
N GLU A 66 8.81 -12.28 19.58
CA GLU A 66 10.08 -12.19 18.88
C GLU A 66 10.63 -10.75 18.92
N THR A 67 11.93 -10.61 18.67
CA THR A 67 12.61 -9.30 18.58
C THR A 67 13.20 -9.04 17.21
N GLU A 68 13.31 -10.08 16.37
CA GLU A 68 13.94 -10.01 15.06
C GLU A 68 12.90 -9.91 13.95
N PHE A 69 13.17 -9.02 13.01
CA PHE A 69 12.41 -8.92 11.77
C PHE A 69 12.74 -10.10 10.84
N LYS A 70 11.69 -10.79 10.37
CA LYS A 70 11.80 -11.98 9.50
C LYS A 70 11.18 -11.78 8.12
N GLY A 71 11.17 -10.55 7.61
CA GLY A 71 10.63 -10.23 6.28
C GLY A 71 9.10 -10.11 6.22
N ASN A 72 8.42 -9.98 7.36
CA ASN A 72 6.96 -9.86 7.42
C ASN A 72 6.54 -8.40 7.40
N TYR A 73 5.56 -8.04 6.59
CA TYR A 73 4.99 -6.70 6.59
C TYR A 73 3.51 -6.76 6.94
N ILE A 74 3.01 -5.80 7.73
CA ILE A 74 1.58 -5.54 7.82
C ILE A 74 1.26 -4.48 6.77
N VAL A 75 0.42 -4.84 5.81
CA VAL A 75 0.03 -3.98 4.69
C VAL A 75 -1.41 -3.54 4.87
N SER A 76 -1.62 -2.24 5.03
CA SER A 76 -2.94 -1.61 5.05
C SER A 76 -3.40 -1.31 3.63
N TRP A 77 -4.65 -1.63 3.34
CA TRP A 77 -5.26 -1.43 2.03
C TRP A 77 -6.72 -1.04 2.16
N LYS A 78 -7.21 -0.34 1.15
CA LYS A 78 -8.61 0.07 1.09
C LYS A 78 -9.20 -0.06 -0.30
N THR A 79 -10.52 -0.07 -0.40
CA THR A 79 -11.19 0.13 -1.67
C THR A 79 -11.19 1.62 -2.06
N LYS A 80 -11.18 1.93 -3.36
CA LYS A 80 -11.19 3.31 -3.88
C LYS A 80 -12.38 4.16 -3.45
N ASP A 81 -13.48 3.50 -3.08
CA ASP A 81 -14.69 4.13 -2.54
C ASP A 81 -14.66 4.27 -1.00
N ASP A 82 -13.53 3.94 -0.37
CA ASP A 82 -13.30 3.96 1.08
C ASP A 82 -14.27 3.11 1.92
N LYS A 83 -15.02 2.19 1.28
CA LYS A 83 -16.02 1.35 1.96
C LYS A 83 -15.39 0.28 2.83
N TYR A 84 -14.24 -0.25 2.41
CA TYR A 84 -13.50 -1.26 3.15
C TYR A 84 -12.07 -0.82 3.35
N ASP A 85 -11.59 -0.92 4.58
CA ASP A 85 -10.20 -0.72 4.98
C ASP A 85 -9.81 -1.89 5.87
N ARG A 86 -8.71 -2.57 5.51
CA ARG A 86 -8.23 -3.78 6.17
C ARG A 86 -6.72 -3.89 6.08
N THR A 87 -6.19 -4.81 6.88
CA THR A 87 -4.79 -5.19 6.91
C THR A 87 -4.60 -6.63 6.42
N PHE A 88 -3.43 -6.89 5.84
CA PHE A 88 -2.92 -8.24 5.61
C PHE A 88 -1.50 -8.37 6.11
N LEU A 89 -1.10 -9.61 6.43
CA LEU A 89 0.30 -9.96 6.57
C LEU A 89 0.87 -10.26 5.17
N LEU A 90 1.99 -9.66 4.82
CA LEU A 90 2.72 -9.91 3.59
C LEU A 90 4.10 -10.50 3.90
N LYS A 91 4.42 -11.63 3.29
CA LYS A 91 5.78 -12.19 3.30
C LYS A 91 6.08 -12.77 1.92
N ASP A 92 7.26 -12.46 1.37
CA ASP A 92 7.68 -12.93 0.04
C ASP A 92 6.60 -12.72 -1.05
N TYR A 93 5.95 -11.54 -1.03
CA TYR A 93 4.83 -11.19 -1.92
C TYR A 93 3.63 -12.15 -1.88
N LYS A 94 3.39 -12.77 -0.72
CA LYS A 94 2.18 -13.52 -0.42
C LYS A 94 1.43 -12.84 0.71
N ALA A 95 0.21 -12.39 0.42
CA ALA A 95 -0.68 -11.79 1.40
C ALA A 95 -1.54 -12.86 2.08
N THR A 96 -1.57 -12.87 3.40
CA THR A 96 -2.41 -13.77 4.20
C THR A 96 -3.20 -12.98 5.25
N ASN A 97 -4.22 -13.63 5.80
CA ASN A 97 -4.80 -13.18 7.07
C ASN A 97 -3.84 -13.53 8.21
N GLY A 98 -3.98 -12.90 9.39
CA GLY A 98 -3.23 -13.29 10.59
C GLY A 98 -2.18 -12.27 11.03
N ASP A 99 -2.39 -11.00 10.71
CA ASP A 99 -1.65 -9.86 11.25
C ASP A 99 -1.78 -9.71 12.77
N THR A 100 -2.78 -10.35 13.40
CA THR A 100 -3.02 -10.29 14.86
C THR A 100 -1.87 -10.85 15.72
N ASN A 101 -1.05 -11.74 15.18
CA ASN A 101 0.10 -12.31 15.90
C ASN A 101 1.38 -11.49 15.67
N PHE A 102 1.28 -10.34 15.01
CA PHE A 102 2.40 -9.50 14.67
C PHE A 102 2.20 -8.08 15.20
N LYS A 103 3.32 -7.38 15.41
CA LYS A 103 3.35 -5.99 15.81
C LYS A 103 4.11 -5.17 14.76
N GLU A 104 3.51 -4.08 14.32
CA GLU A 104 4.17 -3.09 13.47
C GLU A 104 5.37 -2.45 14.18
N THR A 105 6.50 -2.38 13.49
CA THR A 105 7.63 -1.53 13.82
C THR A 105 7.37 -0.15 13.24
N LYS A 106 6.79 0.75 14.05
CA LYS A 106 6.28 2.07 13.61
C LYS A 106 7.29 2.94 12.86
N ASP A 107 8.57 2.78 13.16
CA ASP A 107 9.64 3.59 12.55
C ASP A 107 10.08 3.07 11.18
N LYS A 108 9.46 1.98 10.69
CA LYS A 108 9.81 1.29 9.44
C LYS A 108 8.57 0.99 8.60
N CYS A 109 7.91 2.05 8.16
CA CYS A 109 6.76 1.99 7.29
C CYS A 109 7.04 2.68 5.95
N LEU A 110 6.43 2.14 4.90
CA LEU A 110 6.42 2.67 3.54
C LEU A 110 5.00 3.12 3.21
N ASP A 111 4.85 4.35 2.75
CA ASP A 111 3.60 4.86 2.18
C ASP A 111 3.58 4.61 0.65
N PHE A 112 2.38 4.41 0.10
CA PHE A 112 2.14 4.17 -1.32
C PHE A 112 1.34 5.31 -1.97
#